data_AF-A0A537BHX8-F1
#
_entry.id   AF-A0A537BHX8-F1
#
_cell.length_a   1.000
_cell.length_b   1.000
_cell.length_c   1.000
_cell.angle_alpha   90.00
_cell.angle_beta   90.00
_cell.angle_gamma   90.00
#
_symmetry.space_group_name_H-M   'P 1'
#
loop_
_entity.id
_entity.type
_entity.pdbx_description
1 polymer ?
#
loop_
_entity_poly.entity_id
_entity_poly.type
_entity_poly.pdbx_seq_one_letter_code
_entity_poly.pdbx_strand_id
1 'polypeptide(L)'
;LETGERLAPPPATEMGAILIEHLEGLYTLYGSEQGARVARKHIGWTVRELPGGEALRCAVNRIDAAAAQCAAVNDYFERLAA
;
A
#
# COMPACT_ATOMS: atom_id res chain seq x y z
N LEU A 1 -11.83 -30.00 8.52
CA LEU A 1 -10.71 -29.22 7.95
C LEU A 1 -9.62 -29.22 9.00
N GLU A 2 -8.54 -29.97 8.76
CA GLU A 2 -7.60 -30.46 9.77
C GLU A 2 -6.17 -29.91 9.63
N THR A 3 -6.02 -28.65 9.20
CA THR A 3 -4.75 -27.93 9.32
C THR A 3 -5.03 -26.46 9.68
N GLY A 4 -5.09 -26.18 10.98
CA GLY A 4 -5.15 -24.81 11.52
C GLY A 4 -3.79 -24.12 11.54
N GLU A 5 -2.90 -24.43 10.58
CA GLU A 5 -1.57 -23.83 10.55
C GLU A 5 -1.65 -22.38 10.07
N ARG A 6 -1.33 -21.46 10.97
CA ARG A 6 -1.17 -20.04 10.66
C ARG A 6 0.11 -19.89 9.85
N LEU A 7 -0.05 -19.69 8.54
CA LEU A 7 1.06 -19.32 7.66
C LEU A 7 1.74 -18.04 8.17
N ALA A 8 3.05 -17.98 7.98
CA ALA A 8 3.80 -16.76 8.24
C ALA A 8 3.23 -15.61 7.40
N PRO A 9 3.20 -14.38 7.93
CA PRO A 9 2.83 -13.22 7.13
C PRO A 9 3.74 -13.11 5.90
N PRO A 10 3.23 -12.62 4.77
CA PRO A 10 4.03 -12.42 3.57
C PRO A 10 5.18 -11.42 3.85
N PRO A 11 6.32 -11.56 3.17
CA PRO A 11 7.42 -10.62 3.28
C PRO A 11 7.01 -9.22 2.83
N ALA A 12 7.61 -8.18 3.42
CA ALA A 12 7.31 -6.78 3.13
C ALA A 12 7.43 -6.44 1.64
N THR A 13 8.41 -7.02 0.94
CA THR A 13 8.61 -6.84 -0.50
C THR A 13 7.44 -7.35 -1.33
N GLU A 14 6.85 -8.49 -0.96
CA GLU A 14 5.68 -9.05 -1.65
C GLU A 14 4.42 -8.23 -1.35
N MET A 15 4.23 -7.81 -0.10
CA MET A 15 3.14 -6.91 0.27
C MET A 15 3.19 -5.58 -0.51
N GLY A 16 4.38 -5.00 -0.66
CA GLY A 16 4.60 -3.79 -1.44
C GLY A 16 4.26 -3.98 -2.91
N ALA A 17 4.76 -5.04 -3.54
CA ALA A 17 4.49 -5.34 -4.94
C ALA A 17 2.99 -5.52 -5.23
N ILE A 18 2.29 -6.31 -4.39
CA ILE A 18 0.85 -6.53 -4.53
C ILE A 18 0.08 -5.22 -4.35
N LEU A 19 0.47 -4.38 -3.38
CA LEU A 19 -0.18 -3.09 -3.19
C LEU A 19 0.01 -2.20 -4.41
N ILE A 20 1.22 -2.10 -4.97
CA ILE A 20 1.48 -1.27 -6.16
C ILE A 20 0.64 -1.72 -7.35
N GLU A 21 0.59 -3.02 -7.65
CA GLU A 21 -0.26 -3.54 -8.72
C GLU A 21 -1.74 -3.15 -8.53
N HIS A 22 -2.23 -3.28 -7.30
CA HIS A 22 -3.60 -2.88 -6.96
C HIS A 22 -3.83 -1.37 -7.17
N LEU A 23 -2.86 -0.54 -6.79
CA LEU A 23 -2.93 0.91 -6.99
C LEU A 23 -2.94 1.29 -8.48
N GLU A 24 -2.09 0.66 -9.29
CA GLU A 24 -2.08 0.86 -10.75
C GLU A 24 -3.43 0.51 -11.39
N GLY A 25 -4.08 -0.56 -10.93
CA GLY A 25 -5.44 -0.90 -11.32
C GLY A 25 -6.46 0.19 -10.96
N LEU A 26 -6.38 0.76 -9.75
CA LEU A 26 -7.24 1.88 -9.34
C LEU A 26 -7.01 3.13 -10.19
N TYR A 27 -5.75 3.46 -10.50
CA TYR A 27 -5.43 4.62 -11.33
C TYR A 27 -5.90 4.45 -12.78
N THR A 28 -5.80 3.23 -13.31
CA THR A 28 -6.30 2.88 -14.64
C THR A 28 -7.83 2.97 -14.71
N LEU A 29 -8.52 2.49 -13.68
CA LEU A 29 -9.99 2.46 -13.66
C LEU A 29 -10.62 3.84 -13.41
N TYR A 30 -10.10 4.60 -12.45
CA TYR A 30 -10.71 5.85 -12.01
C TYR A 30 -10.03 7.11 -12.57
N GLY A 31 -8.90 6.95 -13.27
CA GLY A 31 -8.02 8.06 -13.61
C GLY A 31 -7.18 8.54 -12.42
N SER A 32 -6.21 9.41 -12.67
CA SER A 32 -5.18 9.76 -11.68
C SER A 32 -5.74 10.39 -10.40
N GLU A 33 -6.57 11.43 -10.52
CA GLU A 33 -7.08 12.18 -9.37
C GLU A 33 -8.05 11.33 -8.52
N GLN A 34 -9.11 10.81 -9.14
CA GLN A 34 -10.10 10.00 -8.42
C GLN A 34 -9.49 8.68 -7.92
N GLY A 35 -8.59 8.07 -8.70
CA GLY A 35 -7.83 6.90 -8.30
C GLY A 35 -6.97 7.17 -7.07
N ALA A 36 -6.28 8.31 -6.99
CA ALA A 36 -5.52 8.71 -5.81
C ALA A 36 -6.41 8.86 -4.56
N ARG A 37 -7.63 9.38 -4.71
CA ARG A 37 -8.60 9.47 -3.60
C ARG A 37 -9.05 8.10 -3.11
N VAL A 38 -9.32 7.17 -4.02
CA VAL A 38 -9.72 5.79 -3.69
C VAL A 38 -8.55 5.01 -3.08
N ALA A 39 -7.36 5.15 -3.64
CA ALA A 39 -6.13 4.49 -3.20
C ALA A 39 -5.80 4.73 -1.72
N ARG A 40 -6.06 5.93 -1.18
CA ARG A 40 -5.77 6.28 0.23
C ARG A 40 -6.29 5.26 1.24
N LYS A 41 -7.51 4.72 1.04
CA LYS A 41 -8.06 3.72 1.96
C LYS A 41 -7.34 2.37 1.84
N HIS A 42 -6.97 1.97 0.62
CA HIS A 42 -6.27 0.71 0.37
C HIS A 42 -4.87 0.76 0.96
N ILE A 43 -4.13 1.84 0.74
CA ILE A 43 -2.84 2.07 1.38
C ILE A 43 -3.00 2.02 2.90
N GLY A 44 -3.95 2.78 3.45
CA GLY A 44 -4.20 2.85 4.88
C GLY A 44 -4.59 1.51 5.51
N TRP A 45 -5.36 0.66 4.82
CA TRP A 45 -5.69 -0.68 5.30
C TRP A 45 -4.48 -1.61 5.28
N THR A 46 -3.68 -1.59 4.21
CA THR A 46 -2.51 -2.48 4.07
C THR A 46 -1.47 -2.21 5.14
N VAL A 47 -1.21 -0.93 5.46
CA VAL A 47 -0.10 -0.57 6.37
C VAL A 47 -0.53 -0.41 7.82
N ARG A 48 -1.82 -0.61 8.14
CA ARG A 48 -2.39 -0.32 9.47
C ARG A 48 -1.63 -0.98 10.62
N GLU A 49 -1.25 -2.25 10.45
CA GLU A 49 -0.59 -3.05 11.49
C GLU A 49 0.93 -3.11 11.28
N LEU A 50 1.47 -2.38 10.30
CA LEU A 50 2.89 -2.40 9.97
C LEU A 50 3.66 -1.29 10.70
N PRO A 51 4.92 -1.53 11.11
CA PRO A 51 5.78 -0.51 11.70
C PRO A 51 5.85 0.76 10.83
N GLY A 52 5.64 1.93 11.45
CA GLY A 52 5.67 3.22 10.73
C GLY A 52 4.51 3.47 9.75
N GLY A 53 3.54 2.55 9.64
CA GLY A 53 2.43 2.65 8.69
C GLY A 53 1.55 3.89 8.90
N GLU A 54 1.39 4.33 10.15
CA GLU A 54 0.64 5.56 10.47
C GLU A 54 1.28 6.82 9.87
N ALA A 55 2.61 6.89 9.82
CA ALA A 55 3.32 8.00 9.21
C ALA A 55 3.10 8.03 7.69
N LEU A 56 3.17 6.86 7.03
CA LEU A 56 2.84 6.72 5.62
C LEU A 56 1.37 7.11 5.37
N ARG A 57 0.42 6.58 6.16
CA ARG A 57 -1.01 6.89 6.05
C ARG A 57 -1.26 8.39 6.13
N CYS A 58 -0.63 9.07 7.09
CA CYS A 58 -0.69 10.52 7.22
C CYS A 58 -0.15 11.23 5.96
N ALA A 59 0.99 10.78 5.43
CA ALA A 59 1.59 11.35 4.23
C ALA A 59 0.70 11.18 2.99
N VAL A 60 0.27 9.96 2.67
CA VAL A 60 -0.52 9.67 1.46
C VAL A 60 -1.91 10.32 1.48
N ASN A 61 -2.44 10.61 2.67
CA ASN A 61 -3.70 11.35 2.80
C ASN A 61 -3.65 12.78 2.22
N ARG A 62 -2.45 13.33 2.03
CA ARG A 62 -2.22 14.67 1.44
C ARG A 62 -1.72 14.61 -0.01
N ILE A 63 -1.64 13.41 -0.60
CA ILE A 63 -1.14 13.22 -1.97
C ILE A 63 -2.32 12.94 -2.90
N ASP A 64 -2.47 13.78 -3.92
CA ASP A 64 -3.50 13.65 -4.96
C ASP A 64 -2.93 13.15 -6.30
N ALA A 65 -1.61 13.04 -6.43
CA ALA A 65 -0.95 12.50 -7.61
C ALA A 65 -0.65 11.01 -7.45
N ALA A 66 -1.15 10.19 -8.38
CA ALA A 66 -0.94 8.73 -8.40
C ALA A 66 0.55 8.34 -8.31
N ALA A 67 1.40 8.95 -9.14
CA ALA A 67 2.84 8.67 -9.15
C ALA A 67 3.51 8.96 -7.79
N ALA A 68 3.09 10.01 -7.10
CA ALA A 68 3.62 10.36 -5.78
C ALA A 68 3.13 9.41 -4.68
N GLN A 69 1.93 8.84 -4.81
CA GLN A 69 1.48 7.78 -3.90
C GLN A 69 2.28 6.49 -4.11
N CYS A 70 2.53 6.08 -5.36
CA CYS A 70 3.39 4.92 -5.66
C CYS A 70 4.79 5.09 -5.08
N ALA A 71 5.41 6.26 -5.29
CA ALA A 71 6.74 6.54 -4.76
C ALA A 71 6.77 6.43 -3.22
N ALA A 72 5.80 7.04 -2.53
CA ALA A 72 5.72 6.97 -1.07
C ALA A 72 5.51 5.54 -0.55
N VAL A 73 4.75 4.72 -1.27
CA VAL A 73 4.52 3.30 -0.94
C VAL A 73 5.80 2.47 -1.16
N ASN A 74 6.48 2.63 -2.29
CA ASN A 74 7.74 1.95 -2.59
C ASN A 74 8.80 2.27 -1.54
N ASP A 75 9.05 3.55 -1.30
CA ASP A 75 9.99 4.05 -0.28
C ASP A 75 9.71 3.45 1.11
N TYR A 76 8.44 3.30 1.45
CA TYR A 76 8.03 2.73 2.73
C TYR A 76 8.36 1.24 2.81
N PHE A 77 8.00 0.45 1.81
CA PHE A 77 8.24 -0.99 1.80
C PHE A 77 9.72 -1.33 1.62
N GLU A 78 10.50 -0.52 0.91
CA GLU A 78 11.95 -0.65 0.83
C GLU A 78 12.60 -0.48 2.22
N ARG A 79 12.21 0.56 2.97
CA ARG A 79 12.70 0.77 4.35
C ARG A 79 12.24 -0.31 5.32
N LEU A 80 11.06 -0.89 5.10
CA LEU A 80 10.54 -1.97 5.94
C LEU A 80 11.25 -3.31 5.66
N ALA A 81 11.78 -3.50 4.45
CA ALA A 81 12.49 -4.70 4.02
C ALA A 81 14.00 -4.68 4.32
N ALA A 82 14.56 -3.50 4.64
CA ALA A 82 15.96 -3.30 5.01
C ALA A 82 16.24 -3.75 6.46
#